data_AF-A0A1F8QWT7-F1
#
_entry.id   AF-A0A1F8QWT7-F1
#
_cell.length_a   1.000
_cell.length_b   1.000
_cell.length_c   1.000
_cell.angle_alpha   90.00
_cell.angle_beta   90.00
_cell.angle_gamma   90.00
#
_symmetry.space_group_name_H-M   'P 1'
#
loop_
_entity.id
_entity.type
_entity.pdbx_description
1 polymer ?
#
loop_
_entity_poly.entity_id
_entity_poly.type
_entity_poly.pdbx_seq_one_letter_code
_entity_poly.pdbx_strand_id
1 'polypeptide(L)'
;MLQVQTARDDVENETLVIEKPRYDGATADNLGSRSWKVYDDLTDNTPDEFGAFPTVILHFPINRPIGSIHGESDLAPVTKWLVRYSSWLEDRARLNRFRNTFIFFVKGKFTSNATRLQRQAELNDNPPQPGSILVGDESESWEVLSPKLESSDAATDGLAIKKMISAGSGNPLHFLAEPESATRTTAEASGGPTFRRYEQRQKYFTNMIVQVAEIARQRKAALSHHISRTAELTAKSSDISARDNVSLATASGRIYDVFAALRDRAMVDDAELLRIVYRFAGEVIDVEDMLRRGQAAGLPVFPVGWPIGAGDPSDRQKTPVNPDVGANVGADPRVSPPARPKIIKDPLDDETKKEIENP
;
A
#
# COMPACT_ATOMS: atom_id res chain seq x y z
N MET A 1 14.80 -11.06 23.54
CA MET A 1 15.17 -11.51 22.17
C MET A 1 14.78 -12.96 22.06
N LEU A 2 14.04 -13.37 21.02
CA LEU A 2 13.66 -14.77 20.84
C LEU A 2 14.83 -15.56 20.25
N GLN A 3 15.08 -16.76 20.77
CA GLN A 3 16.05 -17.71 20.25
C GLN A 3 15.32 -19.00 19.89
N VAL A 4 15.43 -19.42 18.64
CA VAL A 4 14.87 -20.69 18.18
C VAL A 4 15.96 -21.76 18.27
N GLN A 5 15.60 -22.91 18.83
CA GLN A 5 16.45 -24.08 18.94
C GLN A 5 15.99 -25.13 17.93
N THR A 6 16.96 -25.69 17.20
CA THR A 6 16.73 -26.69 16.16
C THR A 6 17.18 -28.07 16.62
N ALA A 7 16.80 -29.11 15.88
CA ALA A 7 17.34 -30.45 16.08
C ALA A 7 18.86 -30.49 15.85
N ARG A 8 19.53 -31.47 16.46
CA ARG A 8 21.01 -31.53 16.55
C ARG A 8 21.70 -31.58 15.18
N ASP A 9 21.06 -32.18 14.18
CA ASP A 9 21.61 -32.38 12.83
C ASP A 9 20.70 -31.81 11.74
N ASP A 10 19.65 -31.07 12.13
CA ASP A 10 18.67 -30.49 11.20
C ASP A 10 18.28 -29.09 11.66
N VAL A 11 18.75 -28.09 10.90
CA VAL A 11 18.49 -26.66 11.15
C VAL A 11 17.13 -26.19 10.66
N GLU A 12 16.43 -27.00 9.87
CA GLU A 12 15.08 -26.73 9.39
C GLU A 12 14.03 -27.20 10.39
N ASN A 13 14.34 -28.24 11.16
CA ASN A 13 13.48 -28.75 12.22
C ASN A 13 13.62 -27.95 13.52
N GLU A 14 12.69 -27.01 13.72
CA GLU A 14 12.59 -26.17 14.91
C GLU A 14 11.83 -26.87 16.03
N THR A 15 12.39 -26.88 17.24
CA THR A 15 11.82 -27.63 18.38
C THR A 15 11.30 -26.73 19.48
N LEU A 16 12.04 -25.66 19.80
CA LEU A 16 11.76 -24.77 20.93
C LEU A 16 12.03 -23.32 20.55
N VAL A 17 11.20 -22.43 21.08
CA VAL A 17 11.42 -20.98 21.04
C VAL A 17 11.60 -20.49 22.47
N ILE A 18 12.74 -19.85 22.72
CA ILE A 18 13.17 -19.38 24.04
C ILE A 18 13.17 -17.86 24.03
N GLU A 19 12.38 -17.24 24.88
CA GLU A 19 12.48 -15.81 25.18
C GLU A 19 13.64 -15.56 26.14
N LYS A 20 14.68 -14.89 25.63
CA LYS A 20 15.77 -14.41 26.48
C LYS A 20 15.25 -13.30 27.40
N PRO A 21 15.64 -13.31 28.68
CA PRO A 21 15.29 -12.26 29.62
C PRO A 21 15.70 -10.89 29.06
N ARG A 22 14.79 -9.92 29.10
CA ARG A 22 15.12 -8.53 28.77
C ARG A 22 15.95 -7.96 29.91
N TYR A 23 17.18 -7.58 29.63
CA TYR A 23 17.98 -6.86 30.61
C TYR A 23 17.39 -5.45 30.77
N ASP A 24 16.52 -5.25 31.74
CA ASP A 24 15.85 -3.98 32.05
C ASP A 24 16.47 -3.26 33.25
N GLY A 25 17.68 -3.67 33.66
CA GLY A 25 18.40 -3.04 34.78
C GLY A 25 17.84 -3.41 36.16
N ALA A 26 16.80 -4.24 36.24
CA ALA A 26 16.38 -4.88 37.47
C ALA A 26 17.17 -6.19 37.68
N THR A 27 17.50 -6.48 38.95
CA THR A 27 18.25 -7.67 39.40
C THR A 27 17.83 -8.96 38.68
N ALA A 28 18.84 -9.68 38.18
CA ALA A 28 18.75 -10.85 37.29
C ALA A 28 17.96 -12.06 37.84
N ASP A 29 17.48 -12.02 39.09
CA ASP A 29 16.95 -13.18 39.80
C ASP A 29 15.48 -13.52 39.51
N ASN A 30 14.74 -12.69 38.74
CA ASN A 30 13.32 -12.97 38.45
C ASN A 30 12.86 -12.73 36.99
N LEU A 31 13.77 -12.46 36.06
CA LEU A 31 13.42 -12.50 34.63
C LEU A 31 13.46 -13.95 34.13
N GLY A 32 12.41 -14.71 34.46
CA GLY A 32 12.26 -16.09 34.01
C GLY A 32 12.28 -16.16 32.48
N SER A 33 13.26 -16.87 31.93
CA SER A 33 13.24 -17.22 30.50
C SER A 33 12.03 -18.13 30.25
N ARG A 34 11.17 -17.73 29.32
CA ARG A 34 10.01 -18.54 28.90
C ARG A 34 10.39 -19.33 27.67
N SER A 35 10.11 -20.64 27.69
CA SER A 35 10.30 -21.52 26.55
C SER A 35 8.96 -22.10 26.13
N TRP A 36 8.70 -22.08 24.82
CA TRP A 36 7.53 -22.72 24.22
C TRP A 36 7.99 -23.73 23.18
N LYS A 37 7.26 -24.84 23.08
CA LYS A 37 7.47 -25.82 22.00
C LYS A 37 6.96 -25.25 20.69
N VAL A 38 7.68 -25.51 19.60
CA VAL A 38 7.17 -25.25 18.25
C VAL A 38 6.05 -26.25 17.95
N TYR A 39 5.02 -25.81 17.24
CA TYR A 39 3.95 -26.70 16.80
C TYR A 39 4.49 -27.82 15.92
N ASP A 40 4.08 -29.05 16.20
CA ASP A 40 4.38 -30.24 15.41
C ASP A 40 3.09 -31.06 15.26
N ASP A 41 2.67 -31.23 14.01
CA ASP A 41 1.43 -31.91 13.62
C ASP A 41 1.41 -33.38 14.04
N LEU A 42 2.58 -34.03 14.17
CA LEU A 42 2.66 -35.43 14.57
C LEU A 42 2.38 -35.62 16.05
N THR A 43 2.77 -34.65 16.89
CA THR A 43 2.69 -34.75 18.35
C THR A 43 1.47 -34.05 18.94
N ASP A 44 0.87 -33.09 18.24
CA ASP A 44 -0.24 -32.26 18.72
C ASP A 44 -1.65 -32.83 18.44
N ASN A 45 -1.77 -34.15 18.34
CA ASN A 45 -3.02 -34.82 17.95
C ASN A 45 -3.90 -35.29 19.13
N THR A 46 -3.31 -35.40 20.32
CA THR A 46 -3.99 -35.96 21.49
C THR A 46 -4.00 -34.94 22.63
N PRO A 47 -5.18 -34.58 23.17
CA PRO A 47 -5.24 -33.76 24.37
C PRO A 47 -4.68 -34.53 25.58
N ASP A 48 -4.30 -33.80 26.61
CA ASP A 48 -3.90 -34.39 27.89
C ASP A 48 -5.08 -35.04 28.63
N GLU A 49 -4.80 -35.65 29.78
CA GLU A 49 -5.80 -36.32 30.63
C GLU A 49 -6.95 -35.41 31.06
N PHE A 50 -6.75 -34.08 31.04
CA PHE A 50 -7.75 -33.07 31.39
C PHE A 50 -8.45 -32.45 30.17
N GLY A 51 -8.18 -32.95 28.96
CA GLY A 51 -8.77 -32.43 27.73
C GLY A 51 -8.14 -31.11 27.26
N ALA A 52 -6.96 -30.75 27.76
CA ALA A 52 -6.23 -29.55 27.37
C ALA A 52 -5.09 -29.88 26.39
N PHE A 53 -4.72 -28.88 25.58
CA PHE A 53 -3.55 -28.96 24.71
C PHE A 53 -2.44 -28.07 25.26
N PRO A 54 -1.16 -28.47 25.15
CA PRO A 54 -0.06 -27.62 25.54
C PRO A 54 -0.04 -26.34 24.68
N THR A 55 0.44 -25.26 25.29
CA THR A 55 0.73 -24.02 24.55
C THR A 55 1.93 -24.25 23.64
N VAL A 56 1.75 -23.93 22.37
CA VAL A 56 2.75 -24.06 21.30
C VAL A 56 2.94 -22.73 20.59
N ILE A 57 4.07 -22.58 19.91
CA ILE A 57 4.35 -21.44 19.03
C ILE A 57 4.33 -21.89 17.58
N LEU A 58 3.68 -21.09 16.74
CA LEU A 58 3.80 -21.17 15.28
C LEU A 58 4.82 -20.12 14.83
N HIS A 59 5.88 -20.56 14.18
CA HIS A 59 6.89 -19.68 13.63
C HIS A 59 6.69 -19.52 12.13
N PHE A 60 6.38 -18.30 11.69
CA PHE A 60 6.19 -17.94 10.28
C PHE A 60 7.33 -17.05 9.79
N PRO A 61 8.48 -17.61 9.39
CA PRO A 61 9.62 -16.82 8.96
C PRO A 61 9.40 -16.25 7.55
N ILE A 62 9.35 -14.92 7.46
CA ILE A 62 9.18 -14.20 6.18
C ILE A 62 10.52 -14.09 5.46
N ASN A 63 10.58 -14.35 4.15
CA ASN A 63 11.80 -14.28 3.33
C ASN A 63 12.98 -15.06 3.91
N ARG A 64 12.74 -16.26 4.48
CA ARG A 64 13.78 -17.10 5.09
C ARG A 64 14.81 -17.57 4.04
N PRO A 65 16.09 -17.19 4.15
CA PRO A 65 17.14 -17.79 3.32
C PRO A 65 17.34 -19.27 3.66
N ILE A 66 17.84 -20.06 2.71
CA ILE A 66 18.18 -21.47 2.94
C ILE A 66 19.24 -21.56 4.05
N GLY A 67 19.01 -22.44 5.03
CA GLY A 67 19.90 -22.64 6.17
C GLY A 67 19.85 -21.55 7.25
N SER A 68 19.05 -20.50 7.07
CA SER A 68 18.78 -19.53 8.13
C SER A 68 17.63 -20.01 9.02
N ILE A 69 17.67 -19.67 10.30
CA ILE A 69 16.58 -19.96 11.24
C ILE A 69 15.52 -18.85 11.18
N HIS A 70 15.96 -17.59 11.12
CA HIS A 70 15.05 -16.44 11.10
C HIS A 70 14.78 -15.98 9.67
N GLY A 71 13.60 -15.39 9.49
CA GLY A 71 13.26 -14.65 8.29
C GLY A 71 14.02 -13.32 8.16
N GLU A 72 14.09 -12.80 6.93
CA GLU A 72 14.60 -11.47 6.65
C GLU A 72 13.45 -10.46 6.47
N SER A 73 13.51 -9.34 7.17
CA SER A 73 12.50 -8.29 7.06
C SER A 73 12.43 -7.70 5.65
N ASP A 74 11.23 -7.38 5.17
CA ASP A 74 11.03 -6.62 3.92
C ASP A 74 11.71 -5.24 3.93
N LEU A 75 11.99 -4.70 5.12
CA LEU A 75 12.71 -3.44 5.28
C LEU A 75 14.23 -3.59 5.30
N ALA A 76 14.76 -4.80 5.48
CA ALA A 76 16.20 -5.05 5.54
C ALA A 76 16.98 -4.42 4.36
N PRO A 77 16.60 -4.64 3.08
CA PRO A 77 17.34 -4.08 1.94
C PRO A 77 17.30 -2.55 1.86
N VAL A 78 16.25 -1.92 2.40
CA VAL A 78 16.05 -0.47 2.34
C VAL A 78 16.48 0.28 3.59
N THR A 79 16.73 -0.41 4.70
CA THR A 79 17.01 0.23 6.00
C THR A 79 18.18 1.21 5.93
N LYS A 80 19.28 0.83 5.27
CA LYS A 80 20.43 1.73 5.06
C LYS A 80 20.05 3.01 4.33
N TRP A 81 19.15 2.93 3.35
CA TRP A 81 18.70 4.07 2.56
C TRP A 81 17.69 4.93 3.30
N LEU A 82 16.81 4.32 4.09
CA LEU A 82 15.88 5.04 4.98
C LEU A 82 16.63 5.88 6.02
N VAL A 83 17.66 5.30 6.65
CA VAL A 83 18.53 6.03 7.60
C VAL A 83 19.21 7.21 6.90
N ARG A 84 19.80 6.98 5.71
CA ARG A 84 20.44 8.05 4.93
C ARG A 84 19.46 9.15 4.55
N TYR A 85 18.23 8.80 4.19
CA TYR A 85 17.20 9.77 3.85
C TYR A 85 16.78 10.61 5.07
N SER A 86 16.61 9.99 6.23
CA SER A 86 16.32 10.69 7.48
C SER A 86 17.42 11.66 7.86
N SER A 87 18.68 11.20 7.88
CA SER A 87 19.82 12.07 8.19
C SER A 87 19.95 13.21 7.19
N TRP A 88 19.76 12.94 5.90
CA TRP A 88 19.77 13.96 4.86
C TRP A 88 18.67 15.02 5.09
N LEU A 89 17.44 14.63 5.43
CA LEU A 89 16.35 15.56 5.74
C LEU A 89 16.67 16.42 6.97
N GLU A 90 17.20 15.83 8.03
CA GLU A 90 17.61 16.53 9.25
C GLU A 90 18.72 17.55 8.95
N ASP A 91 19.73 17.15 8.19
CA ASP A 91 20.81 18.02 7.76
C ASP A 91 20.29 19.17 6.89
N ARG A 92 19.33 18.92 6.00
CA ARG A 92 18.69 19.97 5.20
C ARG A 92 17.89 20.96 6.04
N ALA A 93 17.13 20.47 7.02
CA ALA A 93 16.41 21.35 7.95
C ALA A 93 17.40 22.22 8.75
N ARG A 94 18.51 21.63 9.19
CA ARG A 94 19.60 22.31 9.90
C ARG A 94 20.29 23.36 9.01
N LEU A 95 20.65 23.03 7.78
CA LEU A 95 21.27 23.95 6.82
C LEU A 95 20.33 25.10 6.46
N ASN A 96 19.04 24.84 6.28
CA ASN A 96 18.05 25.90 6.04
C ASN A 96 17.97 26.87 7.23
N ARG A 97 18.05 26.36 8.47
CA ARG A 97 18.17 27.22 9.66
C ARG A 97 19.46 28.05 9.64
N PHE A 98 20.59 27.45 9.27
CA PHE A 98 21.88 28.16 9.17
C PHE A 98 21.96 29.14 8.00
N ARG A 99 21.13 29.00 6.96
CA ARG A 99 21.04 29.99 5.87
C ARG A 99 20.62 31.37 6.36
N ASN A 100 19.90 31.42 7.47
CA ASN A 100 19.49 32.66 8.13
C ASN A 100 20.53 33.14 9.17
N THR A 101 21.62 32.38 9.37
CA THR A 101 22.72 32.76 10.25
C THR A 101 23.78 33.45 9.40
N PHE A 102 23.92 34.76 9.61
CA PHE A 102 24.88 35.59 8.91
C PHE A 102 26.01 35.96 9.87
N ILE A 103 27.24 35.97 9.37
CA ILE A 103 28.37 36.55 10.09
C ILE A 103 28.69 37.90 9.42
N PHE A 104 28.73 38.95 10.21
CA PHE A 104 29.20 40.25 9.74
C PHE A 104 30.73 40.26 9.76
N PHE A 105 31.32 40.58 8.63
CA PHE A 105 32.74 40.82 8.49
C PHE A 105 32.96 42.32 8.31
N VAL A 106 33.46 42.96 9.37
CA VAL A 106 33.73 44.40 9.39
C VAL A 106 35.21 44.63 9.10
N LYS A 107 35.50 45.29 7.97
CA LYS A 107 36.84 45.75 7.62
C LYS A 107 36.92 47.24 7.95
N GLY A 108 37.99 47.67 8.61
CA GLY A 108 38.18 49.08 8.89
C GLY A 108 39.64 49.46 9.08
N LYS A 109 39.94 50.75 8.97
CA LYS A 109 41.28 51.30 9.24
C LYS A 109 41.42 51.61 10.73
N PHE A 110 41.89 50.62 11.50
CA PHE A 110 42.11 50.77 12.95
C PHE A 110 43.53 51.23 13.27
N THR A 111 43.68 52.21 14.17
CA THR A 111 44.96 52.77 14.59
C THR A 111 45.79 51.80 15.47
N SER A 112 45.14 50.83 16.12
CA SER A 112 45.81 49.83 16.97
C SER A 112 44.99 48.53 17.07
N ASN A 113 45.63 47.43 17.50
CA ASN A 113 44.92 46.19 17.79
C ASN A 113 43.95 46.33 18.98
N ALA A 114 44.24 47.20 19.94
CA ALA A 114 43.38 47.46 21.09
C ALA A 114 42.06 48.09 20.66
N THR A 115 42.11 49.10 19.78
CA THR A 115 40.89 49.76 19.26
C THR A 115 40.05 48.83 18.38
N ARG A 116 40.69 47.94 17.60
CA ARG A 116 40.00 46.87 16.85
C ARG A 116 39.23 45.92 17.78
N LEU A 117 39.86 45.45 18.85
CA LEU A 117 39.25 44.53 19.81
C LEU A 117 38.10 45.19 20.58
N GLN A 118 38.25 46.46 20.95
CA GLN A 118 37.21 47.21 21.64
C GLN A 118 35.96 47.39 20.75
N ARG A 119 36.16 47.71 19.46
CA ARG A 119 35.06 47.79 18.49
C ARG A 119 34.39 46.43 18.26
N GLN A 120 35.17 45.35 18.20
CA GLN A 120 34.64 43.99 18.10
C GLN A 120 33.79 43.62 19.34
N ALA A 121 34.22 43.99 20.54
CA ALA A 121 33.45 43.77 21.76
C ALA A 121 32.11 44.54 21.75
N GLU A 122 32.14 45.83 21.38
CA GLU A 122 30.94 46.66 21.27
C GLU A 122 29.89 46.08 20.31
N LEU A 123 30.32 45.59 19.14
CA LEU A 123 29.44 44.99 18.14
C LEU A 123 28.90 43.62 18.56
N ASN A 124 29.66 42.85 19.34
CA ASN A 124 29.20 41.58 19.89
C ASN A 124 28.17 41.77 21.01
N ASP A 125 28.30 42.84 21.79
CA ASP A 125 27.35 43.19 22.85
C ASP A 125 26.03 43.74 22.27
N ASN A 126 26.10 44.43 21.13
CA ASN A 126 24.94 45.03 20.46
C ASN A 126 24.89 44.66 18.96
N PRO A 127 24.62 43.38 18.62
CA PRO A 127 24.54 42.98 17.23
C PRO A 127 23.34 43.65 16.54
N PRO A 128 23.50 44.12 15.29
CA PRO A 128 22.41 44.71 14.53
C PRO A 128 21.28 43.70 14.30
N GLN A 129 20.05 44.14 14.52
CA GLN A 129 18.86 43.32 14.31
C GLN A 129 18.58 43.15 12.80
N PRO A 130 18.00 42.02 12.36
CA PRO A 130 17.60 41.84 10.97
C PRO A 130 16.75 43.01 10.46
N GLY A 131 17.17 43.63 9.35
CA GLY A 131 16.49 44.79 8.75
C GLY A 131 16.97 46.17 9.25
N SER A 132 17.99 46.24 10.11
CA SER A 132 18.63 47.51 10.48
C SER A 132 19.36 48.14 9.29
N ILE A 133 19.21 49.46 9.11
CA ILE A 133 19.94 50.23 8.10
C ILE A 133 21.20 50.81 8.77
N LEU A 134 22.37 50.48 8.25
CA LEU A 134 23.66 50.99 8.71
C LEU A 134 24.21 51.98 7.67
N VAL A 135 24.65 53.14 8.12
CA VAL A 135 25.31 54.16 7.28
C VAL A 135 26.76 54.24 7.76
N GLY A 136 27.69 53.77 6.92
CA GLY A 136 29.13 53.83 7.18
C GLY A 136 29.81 54.99 6.45
N ASP A 137 31.02 55.34 6.87
CA ASP A 137 31.93 56.24 6.16
C ASP A 137 32.92 55.44 5.27
N GLU A 138 33.87 56.11 4.61
CA GLU A 138 34.90 55.43 3.81
C GLU A 138 35.91 54.60 4.62
N SER A 139 35.88 54.69 5.96
CA SER A 139 36.85 54.04 6.84
C SER A 139 36.43 52.63 7.26
N GLU A 140 35.14 52.29 7.14
CA GLU A 140 34.55 51.03 7.60
C GLU A 140 33.66 50.38 6.52
N SER A 141 34.00 49.17 6.08
CA SER A 141 33.21 48.39 5.13
C SER A 141 32.63 47.14 5.79
N TRP A 142 31.34 46.91 5.55
CA TRP A 142 30.59 45.79 6.09
C TRP A 142 30.29 44.78 4.99
N GLU A 143 30.73 43.54 5.19
CA GLU A 143 30.43 42.42 4.31
C GLU A 143 29.67 41.35 5.10
N VAL A 144 28.72 40.69 4.44
CA VAL A 144 28.03 39.54 5.02
C VAL A 144 28.67 38.27 4.49
N LEU A 145 29.24 37.48 5.40
CA LEU A 145 29.66 36.11 5.10
C LEU A 145 28.44 35.21 5.31
N SER A 146 27.85 34.76 4.19
CA SER A 146 26.79 33.78 4.19
C SER A 146 27.32 32.42 3.71
N PRO A 147 26.86 31.31 4.31
CA PRO A 147 27.19 29.98 3.79
C PRO A 147 26.58 29.81 2.39
N LYS A 148 27.41 29.54 1.40
CA LYS A 148 26.98 29.22 0.03
C LYS A 148 26.44 27.78 0.00
N LEU A 149 25.15 27.64 0.26
CA LEU A 149 24.45 26.36 0.22
C LEU A 149 23.90 26.17 -1.19
N GLU A 150 24.54 25.35 -2.01
CA GLU A 150 24.09 25.01 -3.38
C GLU A 150 22.77 24.23 -3.32
N SER A 151 21.66 24.97 -3.29
CA SER A 151 20.33 24.41 -3.03
C SER A 151 19.75 23.58 -4.19
N SER A 152 20.29 23.72 -5.40
CA SER A 152 19.83 22.99 -6.59
C SER A 152 20.20 21.50 -6.54
N ASP A 153 21.39 21.17 -6.04
CA ASP A 153 21.87 19.79 -5.96
C ASP A 153 21.19 18.99 -4.83
N ALA A 154 20.55 19.66 -3.88
CA ALA A 154 19.84 18.98 -2.81
C ALA A 154 18.63 18.19 -3.34
N ALA A 155 17.87 18.73 -4.29
CA ALA A 155 16.69 18.04 -4.81
C ALA A 155 17.07 16.76 -5.57
N THR A 156 18.15 16.81 -6.35
CA THR A 156 18.67 15.65 -7.10
C THR A 156 19.23 14.58 -6.17
N ASP A 157 19.94 14.96 -5.10
CA ASP A 157 20.43 14.05 -4.07
C ASP A 157 19.29 13.33 -3.33
N GLY A 158 18.30 14.09 -2.86
CA GLY A 158 17.15 13.54 -2.14
C GLY A 158 16.35 12.56 -3.00
N LEU A 159 16.16 12.91 -4.28
CA LEU A 159 15.53 12.06 -5.27
C LEU A 159 16.35 10.80 -5.57
N ALA A 160 17.67 10.89 -5.66
CA ALA A 160 18.54 9.74 -5.86
C ALA A 160 18.44 8.74 -4.69
N ILE A 161 18.42 9.22 -3.45
CA ILE A 161 18.21 8.38 -2.27
C ILE A 161 16.81 7.74 -2.30
N LYS A 162 15.78 8.52 -2.64
CA LYS A 162 14.40 8.01 -2.76
C LYS A 162 14.25 6.96 -3.87
N LYS A 163 14.99 7.10 -4.98
CA LYS A 163 15.11 6.08 -6.04
C LYS A 163 15.71 4.78 -5.52
N MET A 164 16.71 4.83 -4.64
CA MET A 164 17.26 3.63 -4.00
C MET A 164 16.25 2.94 -3.06
N ILE A 165 15.47 3.72 -2.31
CA ILE A 165 14.39 3.19 -1.46
C ILE A 165 13.28 2.56 -2.33
N SER A 166 12.87 3.24 -3.40
CA SER A 166 11.87 2.74 -4.37
C SER A 166 12.32 1.42 -5.00
N ALA A 167 13.55 1.35 -5.51
CA ALA A 167 14.11 0.14 -6.10
C ALA A 167 14.20 -1.02 -5.08
N GLY A 168 14.68 -0.76 -3.86
CA GLY A 168 14.80 -1.80 -2.83
C GLY A 168 13.45 -2.26 -2.26
N SER A 169 12.47 -1.37 -2.16
CA SER A 169 11.11 -1.72 -1.70
C SER A 169 10.25 -2.34 -2.80
N GLY A 170 10.68 -2.26 -4.07
CA GLY A 170 9.91 -2.71 -5.22
C GLY A 170 8.66 -1.87 -5.49
N ASN A 171 8.58 -0.66 -4.93
CA ASN A 171 7.47 0.26 -5.11
C ASN A 171 7.86 1.36 -6.09
N PRO A 172 7.08 1.62 -7.15
CA PRO A 172 7.40 2.67 -8.11
C PRO A 172 7.24 4.05 -7.45
N LEU A 173 8.02 5.03 -7.92
CA LEU A 173 8.07 6.38 -7.34
C LEU A 173 6.70 7.05 -7.19
N HIS A 174 5.79 6.84 -8.14
CA HIS A 174 4.44 7.43 -8.09
C HIS A 174 3.59 6.88 -6.93
N PHE A 175 3.88 5.69 -6.38
CA PHE A 175 3.26 5.20 -5.14
C PHE A 175 3.79 5.94 -3.91
N LEU A 176 4.97 6.56 -4.01
CA LEU A 176 5.64 7.31 -2.95
C LEU A 176 5.41 8.83 -3.09
N ALA A 177 4.30 9.21 -3.75
CA ALA A 177 3.94 10.59 -4.09
C ALA A 177 4.99 11.33 -4.95
N GLU A 178 5.78 10.61 -5.74
CA GLU A 178 6.73 11.18 -6.71
C GLU A 178 6.35 10.79 -8.14
N PRO A 179 5.52 11.59 -8.81
CA PRO A 179 5.12 11.31 -10.19
C PRO A 179 6.19 11.72 -11.23
N GLU A 180 7.43 11.99 -10.82
CA GLU A 180 8.47 12.54 -11.71
C GLU A 180 8.57 11.73 -13.01
N SER A 181 8.31 12.42 -14.14
CA SER A 181 8.33 11.86 -15.50
C SER A 181 7.35 10.71 -15.77
N ALA A 182 6.44 10.38 -14.86
CA ALA A 182 5.42 9.36 -15.08
C ALA A 182 4.23 9.96 -15.83
N THR A 183 4.06 9.55 -17.09
CA THR A 183 2.75 9.68 -17.74
C THR A 183 1.79 8.65 -17.13
N ARG A 184 0.47 8.85 -17.30
CA ARG A 184 -0.53 7.85 -16.92
C ARG A 184 -0.16 6.44 -17.41
N THR A 185 0.28 6.32 -18.67
CA THR A 185 0.69 5.05 -19.26
C THR A 185 1.93 4.45 -18.60
N THR A 186 2.92 5.28 -18.22
CA THR A 186 4.13 4.82 -17.52
C THR A 186 3.83 4.38 -16.08
N ALA A 187 2.95 5.11 -15.38
CA ALA A 187 2.50 4.73 -14.04
C ALA A 187 1.77 3.37 -14.09
N GLU A 188 0.91 3.18 -15.09
CA GLU A 188 0.20 1.92 -15.31
C GLU A 188 1.14 0.75 -15.59
N ALA A 189 2.10 0.92 -16.50
CA ALA A 189 3.07 -0.13 -16.82
C ALA A 189 3.97 -0.49 -15.62
N SER A 190 4.29 0.47 -14.76
CA SER A 190 5.16 0.26 -13.60
C SER A 190 4.43 -0.29 -12.35
N GLY A 191 3.10 -0.23 -12.29
CA GLY A 191 2.30 -0.77 -11.19
C GLY A 191 2.20 -2.31 -11.19
N GLY A 192 2.14 -2.93 -12.37
CA GLY A 192 1.88 -4.38 -12.52
C GLY A 192 2.79 -5.30 -11.69
N PRO A 193 4.13 -5.16 -11.75
CA PRO A 193 5.04 -5.97 -10.92
C PRO A 193 4.79 -5.81 -9.41
N THR A 194 4.46 -4.59 -8.97
CA THR A 194 4.17 -4.26 -7.57
C THR A 194 2.91 -4.96 -7.09
N PHE A 195 1.83 -4.91 -7.88
CA PHE A 195 0.57 -5.58 -7.55
C PHE A 195 0.75 -7.09 -7.44
N ARG A 196 1.54 -7.72 -8.33
CA ARG A 196 1.86 -9.16 -8.24
C ARG A 196 2.62 -9.50 -6.96
N ARG A 197 3.58 -8.65 -6.54
CA ARG A 197 4.28 -8.83 -5.26
C ARG A 197 3.31 -8.73 -4.08
N TYR A 198 2.39 -7.77 -4.11
CA TYR A 198 1.36 -7.64 -3.07
C TYR A 198 0.42 -8.83 -3.05
N GLU A 199 0.04 -9.37 -4.22
CA GLU A 199 -0.78 -10.57 -4.33
C GLU A 199 -0.08 -11.79 -3.72
N GLN A 200 1.22 -11.98 -3.99
CA GLN A 200 2.01 -13.04 -3.37
C GLN A 200 2.07 -12.89 -1.85
N ARG A 201 2.26 -11.66 -1.35
CA ARG A 201 2.24 -11.36 0.09
C ARG A 201 0.88 -11.64 0.72
N GLN A 202 -0.20 -11.26 0.03
CA GLN A 202 -1.57 -11.51 0.47
C GLN A 202 -1.84 -13.01 0.53
N LYS A 203 -1.45 -13.78 -0.50
CA LYS A 203 -1.56 -15.26 -0.51
C LYS A 203 -0.79 -15.88 0.66
N TYR A 204 0.44 -15.44 0.92
CA TYR A 204 1.22 -15.92 2.07
C TYR A 204 0.48 -15.68 3.39
N PHE A 205 -0.06 -14.47 3.59
CA PHE A 205 -0.80 -14.11 4.80
C PHE A 205 -2.12 -14.89 4.94
N THR A 206 -2.86 -15.04 3.85
CA THR A 206 -4.07 -15.86 3.78
C THR A 206 -3.76 -17.32 4.15
N ASN A 207 -2.69 -17.90 3.61
CA ASN A 207 -2.26 -19.25 3.94
C ASN A 207 -1.85 -19.38 5.41
N MET A 208 -1.19 -18.36 5.98
CA MET A 208 -0.85 -18.33 7.41
C MET A 208 -2.12 -18.38 8.28
N ILE A 209 -3.16 -17.62 7.93
CA ILE A 209 -4.45 -17.64 8.65
C ILE A 209 -5.12 -19.00 8.53
N VAL A 210 -5.13 -19.60 7.32
CA VAL A 210 -5.70 -20.93 7.10
C VAL A 210 -4.97 -21.97 7.95
N GLN A 211 -3.64 -21.94 8.03
CA GLN A 211 -2.87 -22.86 8.88
C GLN A 211 -3.22 -22.70 10.36
N VAL A 212 -3.31 -21.47 10.87
CA VAL A 212 -3.72 -21.23 12.27
C VAL A 212 -5.13 -21.75 12.53
N ALA A 213 -6.07 -21.50 11.62
CA ALA A 213 -7.45 -21.97 11.73
C ALA A 213 -7.55 -23.50 11.67
N GLU A 214 -6.73 -24.13 10.82
CA GLU A 214 -6.67 -25.58 10.66
C GLU A 214 -6.20 -26.27 11.94
N ILE A 215 -5.13 -25.75 12.55
CA ILE A 215 -4.63 -26.25 13.84
C ILE A 215 -5.70 -26.09 14.95
N ALA A 216 -6.34 -24.93 15.01
CA ALA A 216 -7.42 -24.70 15.97
C ALA A 216 -8.60 -25.66 15.75
N ARG A 217 -8.95 -25.91 14.48
CA ARG A 217 -10.01 -26.85 14.09
C ARG A 217 -9.66 -28.28 14.48
N GLN A 218 -8.44 -28.74 14.20
CA GLN A 218 -7.97 -30.08 14.57
C GLN A 218 -8.03 -30.31 16.08
N ARG A 219 -7.47 -29.38 16.88
CA ARG A 219 -7.55 -29.42 18.35
C ARG A 219 -9.00 -29.46 18.85
N LYS A 220 -9.89 -28.64 18.27
CA LYS A 220 -11.30 -28.62 18.67
C LYS A 220 -12.06 -29.89 18.25
N ALA A 221 -11.74 -30.47 17.08
CA ALA A 221 -12.33 -31.71 16.59
C ALA A 221 -11.83 -32.97 17.32
N ALA A 222 -10.70 -32.86 18.04
CA ALA A 222 -10.26 -33.88 18.99
C ALA A 222 -11.15 -33.89 20.26
N LEU A 223 -11.66 -32.73 20.66
CA LEU A 223 -12.50 -32.57 21.87
C LEU A 223 -14.01 -32.67 21.60
N SER A 224 -14.46 -32.41 20.36
CA SER A 224 -15.88 -32.38 20.00
C SER A 224 -16.13 -33.06 18.66
N HIS A 225 -17.09 -33.97 18.64
CA HIS A 225 -17.58 -34.62 17.42
C HIS A 225 -18.41 -33.72 16.50
N HIS A 226 -18.77 -32.50 16.94
CA HIS A 226 -19.58 -31.57 16.14
C HIS A 226 -18.76 -30.81 15.08
N ILE A 227 -17.43 -30.90 15.15
CA ILE A 227 -16.55 -30.29 14.17
C ILE A 227 -16.00 -31.38 13.26
N SER A 228 -16.24 -31.22 11.96
CA SER A 228 -15.68 -32.13 10.96
C SER A 228 -14.15 -32.06 10.98
N ARG A 229 -13.52 -33.24 10.95
CA ARG A 229 -12.07 -33.39 10.87
C ARG A 229 -11.49 -33.14 9.48
N THR A 230 -12.35 -33.14 8.46
CA THR A 230 -11.95 -33.13 7.04
C THR A 230 -12.57 -31.97 6.27
N ALA A 231 -13.20 -31.01 6.96
CA ALA A 231 -13.75 -29.84 6.30
C ALA A 231 -12.60 -28.98 5.73
N GLU A 232 -12.72 -28.64 4.44
CA GLU A 232 -11.77 -27.74 3.79
C GLU A 232 -11.94 -26.31 4.33
N LEU A 233 -10.82 -25.71 4.75
CA LEU A 233 -10.78 -24.31 5.15
C LEU A 233 -10.17 -23.47 4.03
N THR A 234 -10.91 -22.46 3.59
CA THR A 234 -10.42 -21.47 2.63
C THR A 234 -10.55 -20.08 3.25
N ALA A 235 -9.57 -19.22 2.97
CA ALA A 235 -9.64 -17.81 3.32
C ALA A 235 -9.67 -16.99 2.03
N LYS A 236 -10.60 -16.04 1.97
CA LYS A 236 -10.75 -15.13 0.84
C LYS A 236 -10.15 -13.78 1.20
N SER A 237 -9.32 -13.26 0.33
CA SER A 237 -8.77 -11.92 0.44
C SER A 237 -9.46 -10.97 -0.53
N SER A 238 -9.37 -9.67 -0.27
CA SER A 238 -9.90 -8.65 -1.18
C SER A 238 -9.01 -8.49 -2.40
N ASP A 239 -9.61 -8.14 -3.54
CA ASP A 239 -8.85 -7.78 -4.74
C ASP A 239 -7.93 -6.60 -4.47
N ILE A 240 -6.71 -6.69 -4.98
CA ILE A 240 -5.69 -5.64 -4.81
C ILE A 240 -5.87 -4.52 -5.85
N SER A 241 -6.51 -4.82 -6.98
CA SER A 241 -6.74 -3.88 -8.08
C SER A 241 -8.15 -4.04 -8.65
N ALA A 242 -9.06 -3.11 -8.33
CA ALA A 242 -10.39 -3.05 -8.96
C ALA A 242 -10.31 -2.82 -10.49
N ARG A 243 -9.17 -2.30 -10.96
CA ARG A 243 -8.90 -2.05 -12.38
C ARG A 243 -8.67 -3.34 -13.17
N ASP A 244 -8.12 -4.36 -12.53
CA ASP A 244 -7.99 -5.68 -13.15
C ASP A 244 -9.39 -6.25 -13.42
N ASN A 245 -10.34 -6.02 -12.51
CA ASN A 245 -11.73 -6.46 -12.70
C ASN A 245 -12.40 -5.79 -13.91
N VAL A 246 -12.16 -4.49 -14.17
CA VAL A 246 -12.66 -3.81 -15.38
C VAL A 246 -12.04 -4.38 -16.65
N SER A 247 -10.74 -4.69 -16.61
CA SER A 247 -10.01 -5.25 -17.75
C SER A 247 -10.45 -6.68 -18.04
N LEU A 248 -10.61 -7.52 -17.00
CA LEU A 248 -11.16 -8.87 -17.07
C LEU A 248 -12.61 -8.86 -17.57
N ALA A 249 -13.46 -7.96 -17.07
CA ALA A 249 -14.84 -7.82 -17.54
C ALA A 249 -14.91 -7.45 -19.03
N THR A 250 -14.07 -6.49 -19.46
CA THR A 250 -13.99 -6.08 -20.88
C THR A 250 -13.50 -7.21 -21.77
N ALA A 251 -12.46 -7.93 -21.33
CA ALA A 251 -11.92 -9.08 -22.06
C ALA A 251 -12.94 -10.23 -22.14
N SER A 252 -13.62 -10.52 -21.03
CA SER A 252 -14.67 -11.53 -20.93
C SER A 252 -15.84 -11.23 -21.86
N GLY A 253 -16.32 -9.98 -21.90
CA GLY A 253 -17.38 -9.57 -22.81
C GLY A 253 -16.99 -9.76 -24.28
N ARG A 254 -15.79 -9.31 -24.67
CA ARG A 254 -15.29 -9.45 -26.05
C ARG A 254 -15.11 -10.91 -26.47
N ILE A 255 -14.55 -11.75 -25.59
CA ILE A 255 -14.34 -13.16 -25.93
C ILE A 255 -15.66 -13.93 -25.93
N TYR A 256 -16.59 -13.59 -25.05
CA TYR A 256 -17.95 -14.13 -25.06
C TYR A 256 -18.62 -13.88 -26.40
N ASP A 257 -18.60 -12.65 -26.93
CA ASP A 257 -19.23 -12.33 -28.21
C ASP A 257 -18.69 -13.21 -29.36
N VAL A 258 -17.36 -13.44 -29.38
CA VAL A 258 -16.71 -14.30 -30.37
C VAL A 258 -17.11 -15.76 -30.19
N PHE A 259 -17.03 -16.29 -28.97
CA PHE A 259 -17.30 -17.70 -28.71
C PHE A 259 -18.80 -18.04 -28.76
N ALA A 260 -19.69 -17.10 -28.43
CA ALA A 260 -21.12 -17.24 -28.65
C ALA A 260 -21.42 -17.40 -30.14
N ALA A 261 -20.80 -16.58 -30.99
CA ALA A 261 -20.94 -16.69 -32.44
C ALA A 261 -20.38 -18.03 -33.01
N LEU A 262 -19.34 -18.59 -32.40
CA LEU A 262 -18.83 -19.93 -32.73
C LEU A 262 -19.78 -21.02 -32.24
N ARG A 263 -20.35 -20.85 -31.04
CA ARG A 263 -21.29 -21.79 -30.43
C ARG A 263 -22.59 -21.89 -31.23
N ASP A 264 -23.14 -20.76 -31.66
CA ASP A 264 -24.34 -20.67 -32.51
C ASP A 264 -24.15 -21.36 -33.86
N ARG A 265 -22.90 -21.36 -34.36
CA ARG A 265 -22.50 -22.08 -35.59
C ARG A 265 -22.15 -23.55 -35.33
N ALA A 266 -22.37 -24.04 -34.10
CA ALA A 266 -22.03 -25.39 -33.66
C ALA A 266 -20.54 -25.76 -33.85
N MET A 267 -19.64 -24.78 -33.82
CA MET A 267 -18.19 -25.01 -33.93
C MET A 267 -17.50 -25.31 -32.60
N VAL A 268 -18.12 -24.89 -31.49
CA VAL A 268 -17.69 -25.19 -30.11
C VAL A 268 -18.91 -25.65 -29.31
N ASP A 269 -18.70 -26.35 -28.20
CA ASP A 269 -19.74 -26.78 -27.28
C ASP A 269 -19.92 -25.81 -26.11
N ASP A 270 -20.95 -26.06 -25.27
CA ASP A 270 -21.24 -25.21 -24.11
C ASP A 270 -20.13 -25.26 -23.06
N ALA A 271 -19.42 -26.38 -22.96
CA ALA A 271 -18.30 -26.55 -22.06
C ALA A 271 -17.13 -25.65 -22.45
N GLU A 272 -16.76 -25.61 -23.73
CA GLU A 272 -15.66 -24.77 -24.22
C GLU A 272 -16.00 -23.28 -24.15
N LEU A 273 -17.25 -22.89 -24.46
CA LEU A 273 -17.74 -21.52 -24.27
C LEU A 273 -17.60 -21.09 -22.80
N LEU A 274 -18.11 -21.91 -21.87
CA LEU A 274 -18.07 -21.61 -20.43
C LEU A 274 -16.64 -21.54 -19.92
N ARG A 275 -15.79 -22.50 -20.32
CA ARG A 275 -14.37 -22.55 -19.94
C ARG A 275 -13.63 -21.29 -20.35
N ILE A 276 -13.84 -20.80 -21.58
CA ILE A 276 -13.16 -19.61 -22.08
C ILE A 276 -13.67 -18.35 -21.39
N VAL A 277 -14.99 -18.20 -21.19
CA VAL A 277 -15.56 -17.04 -20.50
C VAL A 277 -15.01 -16.92 -19.08
N TYR A 278 -15.04 -18.00 -18.29
CA TYR A 278 -14.52 -17.99 -16.92
C TYR A 278 -13.00 -17.76 -16.88
N ARG A 279 -12.25 -18.36 -17.82
CA ARG A 279 -10.81 -18.13 -17.92
C ARG A 279 -10.45 -16.66 -18.14
N PHE A 280 -11.18 -15.95 -19.00
CA PHE A 280 -10.97 -14.51 -19.23
C PHE A 280 -11.56 -13.62 -18.13
N ALA A 281 -12.51 -14.13 -17.36
CA ALA A 281 -13.00 -13.49 -16.14
C ALA A 281 -12.03 -13.64 -14.96
N GLY A 282 -10.96 -14.44 -15.11
CA GLY A 282 -9.95 -14.69 -14.07
C GLY A 282 -10.32 -15.80 -13.10
N GLU A 283 -11.39 -16.55 -13.38
CA GLU A 283 -11.93 -17.59 -12.52
C GLU A 283 -11.57 -18.98 -13.04
N VAL A 284 -11.18 -19.88 -12.13
CA VAL A 284 -10.93 -21.29 -12.44
C VAL A 284 -12.09 -22.10 -11.87
N ILE A 285 -12.87 -22.72 -12.74
CA ILE A 285 -14.06 -23.50 -12.37
C ILE A 285 -13.96 -24.94 -12.86
N ASP A 286 -14.64 -25.84 -12.14
CA ASP A 286 -15.04 -27.14 -12.70
C ASP A 286 -16.22 -26.90 -13.66
N VAL A 287 -15.92 -26.96 -14.96
CA VAL A 287 -16.88 -26.69 -16.03
C VAL A 287 -18.00 -27.73 -16.06
N GLU A 288 -17.67 -29.00 -15.80
CA GLU A 288 -18.65 -30.08 -15.83
C GLU A 288 -19.64 -29.96 -14.66
N ASP A 289 -19.14 -29.66 -13.45
CA ASP A 289 -20.00 -29.39 -12.31
C ASP A 289 -20.87 -28.15 -12.53
N MET A 290 -20.30 -27.09 -13.10
CA MET A 290 -21.04 -25.85 -13.37
C MET A 290 -22.18 -26.09 -14.39
N LEU A 291 -21.93 -26.84 -15.46
CA LEU A 291 -22.95 -27.22 -16.43
C LEU A 291 -24.03 -28.11 -15.79
N ARG A 292 -23.63 -29.07 -14.95
CA ARG A 292 -24.57 -29.93 -14.21
C ARG A 292 -25.47 -29.11 -13.29
N ARG A 293 -24.91 -28.16 -12.53
CA ARG A 293 -25.67 -27.23 -11.68
C ARG A 293 -26.58 -26.32 -12.49
N GLY A 294 -26.12 -25.84 -13.64
CA GLY A 294 -26.93 -25.03 -14.56
C GLY A 294 -28.14 -25.78 -15.11
N GLN A 295 -27.97 -27.04 -15.52
CA GLN A 295 -29.07 -27.90 -15.97
C GLN A 295 -30.06 -28.20 -14.83
N ALA A 296 -29.55 -28.47 -13.62
CA ALA A 296 -30.38 -28.70 -12.44
C ALA A 296 -31.15 -27.46 -11.98
N ALA A 297 -30.63 -26.25 -12.24
CA ALA A 297 -31.31 -24.99 -11.92
C ALA A 297 -32.54 -24.73 -12.80
N GLY A 298 -32.67 -25.43 -13.94
CA GLY A 298 -33.78 -25.27 -14.87
C GLY A 298 -33.75 -23.95 -15.65
N LEU A 299 -34.78 -23.71 -16.48
CA LEU A 299 -34.92 -22.44 -17.18
C LEU A 299 -35.21 -21.32 -16.17
N PRO A 300 -34.53 -20.16 -16.26
CA PRO A 300 -34.84 -19.01 -15.42
C PRO A 300 -36.31 -18.60 -15.64
N VAL A 301 -37.09 -18.59 -14.55
CA VAL A 301 -38.45 -18.06 -14.55
C VAL A 301 -38.33 -16.54 -14.53
N PHE A 302 -38.27 -15.94 -15.72
CA PHE A 302 -38.31 -14.48 -15.81
C PHE A 302 -39.74 -13.99 -15.52
N PRO A 303 -39.91 -12.95 -14.70
CA PRO A 303 -41.19 -12.29 -14.57
C PRO A 303 -41.65 -11.81 -15.95
N VAL A 304 -42.92 -12.02 -16.26
CA VAL A 304 -43.54 -11.62 -17.53
C VAL A 304 -43.26 -10.13 -17.75
N GLY A 305 -42.50 -9.80 -18.80
CA GLY A 305 -42.09 -8.43 -19.14
C GLY A 305 -40.60 -8.13 -19.02
N TRP A 306 -39.75 -9.07 -18.55
CA TRP A 306 -38.30 -8.89 -18.64
C TRP A 306 -37.84 -9.01 -20.10
N PRO A 307 -37.22 -7.99 -20.71
CA PRO A 307 -36.82 -8.07 -22.11
C PRO A 307 -35.72 -9.13 -22.27
N ILE A 308 -36.05 -10.23 -22.94
CA ILE A 308 -35.10 -11.27 -23.34
C ILE A 308 -34.62 -10.91 -24.74
N GLY A 309 -33.53 -10.15 -24.83
CA GLY A 309 -32.88 -9.81 -26.09
C GLY A 309 -32.52 -8.32 -26.21
N ALA A 310 -31.22 -8.07 -26.37
CA ALA A 310 -30.61 -6.80 -26.76
C ALA A 310 -31.14 -5.55 -26.04
N GLY A 311 -30.49 -5.19 -24.92
CA GLY A 311 -30.64 -3.85 -24.37
C GLY A 311 -30.45 -2.81 -25.48
N ASP A 312 -31.41 -1.91 -25.62
CA ASP A 312 -31.36 -0.78 -26.54
C ASP A 312 -30.00 -0.07 -26.38
N PRO A 313 -29.23 0.16 -27.47
CA PRO A 313 -27.93 0.83 -27.39
C PRO A 313 -28.00 2.21 -26.72
N SER A 314 -29.20 2.81 -26.67
CA SER A 314 -29.44 4.11 -26.05
C SER A 314 -29.61 4.08 -24.52
N ASP A 315 -29.80 2.91 -23.90
CA ASP A 315 -30.04 2.79 -22.45
C ASP A 315 -28.75 2.56 -21.63
N ARG A 316 -27.59 2.72 -22.27
CA ARG A 316 -26.30 2.84 -21.57
C ARG A 316 -26.19 4.21 -20.90
N GLN A 317 -26.96 4.44 -19.85
CA GLN A 317 -26.58 5.46 -18.87
C GLN A 317 -25.24 5.03 -18.26
N LYS A 318 -24.17 5.67 -18.74
CA LYS A 318 -22.84 5.63 -18.14
C LYS A 318 -22.97 6.20 -16.73
N THR A 319 -23.22 5.34 -15.74
CA THR A 319 -22.83 5.65 -14.37
C THR A 319 -21.30 5.64 -14.38
N PRO A 320 -20.63 6.79 -14.18
CA PRO A 320 -19.17 6.80 -14.14
C PRO A 320 -18.74 6.09 -12.85
N VAL A 321 -18.31 4.83 -12.99
CA VAL A 321 -17.59 4.14 -11.92
C VAL A 321 -16.21 4.77 -11.83
N ASN A 322 -15.87 5.33 -10.67
CA ASN A 322 -14.54 5.88 -10.45
C ASN A 322 -13.51 4.71 -10.51
N PRO A 323 -12.57 4.72 -11.47
CA PRO A 323 -11.62 3.62 -11.66
C PRO A 323 -10.66 3.40 -10.48
N ASP A 324 -10.57 4.35 -9.55
CA ASP A 324 -9.62 4.29 -8.44
C ASP A 324 -10.23 3.71 -7.13
N VAL A 325 -11.57 3.64 -7.01
CA VAL A 325 -12.22 3.28 -5.73
C VAL A 325 -13.33 2.24 -5.88
N GLY A 326 -13.75 1.89 -7.10
CA GLY A 326 -14.75 0.82 -7.33
C GLY A 326 -16.14 1.06 -6.74
N ALA A 327 -16.43 2.25 -6.19
CA ALA A 327 -17.73 2.59 -5.63
C ALA A 327 -18.58 3.39 -6.63
N ASN A 328 -19.87 3.04 -6.73
CA ASN A 328 -20.86 3.81 -7.46
C ASN A 328 -21.01 5.19 -6.81
N VAL A 329 -20.73 6.25 -7.57
CA VAL A 329 -21.01 7.62 -7.13
C VAL A 329 -22.52 7.84 -7.24
N GLY A 330 -23.25 7.52 -6.18
CA GLY A 330 -24.67 7.86 -6.05
C GLY A 330 -25.55 6.73 -5.52
N ALA A 331 -25.53 6.51 -4.21
CA ALA A 331 -26.68 6.06 -3.43
C ALA A 331 -26.34 6.16 -1.92
N ASP A 332 -26.54 7.33 -1.33
CA ASP A 332 -26.75 7.41 0.12
C ASP A 332 -28.27 7.29 0.37
N PRO A 333 -28.77 6.25 1.08
CA PRO A 333 -30.20 6.04 1.23
C PRO A 333 -30.89 6.93 2.28
N ARG A 334 -30.27 8.03 2.75
CA ARG A 334 -30.81 8.81 3.89
C ARG A 334 -30.97 10.32 3.70
N VAL A 335 -31.28 10.83 2.50
CA VAL A 335 -31.84 12.20 2.39
C VAL A 335 -32.78 12.31 1.19
N SER A 336 -34.08 12.53 1.43
CA SER A 336 -35.01 12.95 0.38
C SER A 336 -34.80 14.44 0.06
N PRO A 337 -34.63 14.86 -1.20
CA PRO A 337 -34.52 16.27 -1.55
C PRO A 337 -35.90 16.96 -1.59
N PRO A 338 -36.02 18.25 -1.24
CA PRO A 338 -37.30 18.95 -1.24
C PRO A 338 -37.80 19.23 -2.66
N ALA A 339 -39.12 19.19 -2.84
CA ALA A 339 -39.80 19.37 -4.12
C ALA A 339 -39.56 20.77 -4.72
N ARG A 340 -39.20 20.83 -6.01
CA ARG A 340 -39.12 22.09 -6.78
C ARG A 340 -40.52 22.56 -7.21
N PRO A 341 -40.82 23.87 -7.19
CA PRO A 341 -42.09 24.39 -7.67
C PRO A 341 -42.15 24.41 -9.21
N LYS A 342 -43.35 24.13 -9.75
CA LYS A 342 -43.65 24.18 -11.19
C LYS A 342 -43.67 25.63 -11.68
N ILE A 343 -42.86 25.95 -12.67
CA ILE A 343 -42.93 27.21 -13.42
C ILE A 343 -43.85 27.01 -14.62
N ILE A 344 -44.94 27.78 -14.65
CA ILE A 344 -45.88 27.93 -15.76
C ILE A 344 -45.19 28.79 -16.83
N LYS A 345 -45.24 28.36 -18.09
CA LYS A 345 -44.80 29.16 -19.24
C LYS A 345 -45.99 29.95 -19.76
N ASP A 346 -45.84 31.27 -19.88
CA ASP A 346 -46.62 32.11 -20.80
C ASP A 346 -45.65 32.93 -21.68
N PRO A 347 -46.08 33.38 -22.88
CA PRO A 347 -45.21 33.84 -23.97
C PRO A 347 -45.12 35.38 -24.09
N LEU A 348 -44.38 35.87 -25.10
CA LEU A 348 -44.09 37.28 -25.51
C LEU A 348 -42.80 37.88 -24.89
N ASP A 349 -41.90 38.58 -25.57
CA ASP A 349 -41.88 39.16 -26.92
C ASP A 349 -40.43 39.26 -27.47
N ASP A 350 -40.35 39.29 -28.80
CA ASP A 350 -39.20 39.61 -29.64
C ASP A 350 -38.82 41.09 -29.47
N GLU A 351 -37.92 41.43 -28.53
CA GLU A 351 -37.14 42.67 -28.59
C GLU A 351 -36.08 42.66 -27.48
N THR A 352 -34.89 42.12 -27.76
CA THR A 352 -33.58 42.41 -27.09
C THR A 352 -32.47 41.46 -27.58
N LYS A 353 -32.48 41.05 -28.85
CA LYS A 353 -31.30 40.51 -29.52
C LYS A 353 -30.56 41.63 -30.23
N LYS A 354 -29.77 42.40 -29.49
CA LYS A 354 -28.61 43.16 -30.00
C LYS A 354 -27.83 43.68 -28.81
N GLU A 355 -26.50 43.61 -28.91
CA GLU A 355 -25.49 43.85 -27.87
C GLU A 355 -25.40 42.62 -26.95
N ILE A 356 -24.33 41.81 -26.94
CA ILE A 356 -22.90 42.11 -27.03
C ILE A 356 -22.21 40.87 -27.63
N GLU A 357 -21.80 40.95 -28.90
CA GLU A 357 -20.67 40.17 -29.43
C GLU A 357 -19.45 41.11 -29.42
N ASN A 358 -18.49 40.80 -28.54
CA ASN A 358 -17.03 40.99 -28.57
C ASN A 358 -16.41 42.27 -29.19
N PRO A 359 -15.36 42.82 -28.56
CA PRO A 359 -14.10 42.10 -28.29
C PRO A 359 -13.76 41.85 -26.82
#